data_AF-A0A2D4KAH4-F1
#
_entry.id   AF-A0A2D4KAH4-F1
#
_cell.length_a   1.000
_cell.length_b   1.000
_cell.length_c   1.000
_cell.angle_alpha   90.00
_cell.angle_beta   90.00
_cell.angle_gamma   90.00
#
_symmetry.space_group_name_H-M   'P 1'
#
loop_
_entity.id
_entity.type
_entity.pdbx_description
1 polymer ?
#
loop_
_entity_poly.entity_id
_entity_poly.type
_entity_poly.pdbx_seq_one_letter_code
_entity_poly.pdbx_strand_id
1 'polypeptide(L)'
;AWHAGRTIKDQDFYLYTARQAIPDIINEIFTFKVNYRNLSCVGNGASLNGTSARQCKAAHGANVMGYSSYHEHLHRQRVSFEQVKRIMELLEYVEALYPSLKALQSDYEKYAARDFQDRVQALCLWLNITKDLNQKLRIMGTVLGIKDLSNIGWPVFEIPSPRSFRD
;
A
#
# COMPACT_ATOMS: atom_id res chain seq x y z
N ALA A 1 -3.07 -13.09 19.97
CA ALA A 1 -2.09 -14.18 20.00
C ALA A 1 -2.56 -15.47 20.71
N TRP A 2 -3.60 -15.44 21.56
CA TRP A 2 -3.95 -16.56 22.47
C TRP A 2 -5.24 -17.34 22.11
N HIS A 3 -5.51 -17.57 20.82
CA HIS A 3 -6.72 -18.31 20.37
C HIS A 3 -6.51 -19.27 19.19
N ALA A 4 -5.27 -19.57 18.79
CA ALA A 4 -4.99 -20.38 17.60
C ALA A 4 -4.87 -21.90 17.83
N GLY A 5 -5.28 -22.41 19.00
CA GLY A 5 -5.14 -23.83 19.34
C GLY A 5 -3.69 -24.33 19.47
N ARG A 6 -2.71 -23.42 19.56
CA ARG A 6 -1.29 -23.75 19.72
C ARG A 6 -0.95 -24.09 21.17
N THR A 7 -0.02 -25.02 21.38
CA THR A 7 0.56 -25.23 22.71
C THR A 7 1.42 -24.03 23.12
N ILE A 8 1.70 -23.90 24.42
CA ILE A 8 2.57 -22.83 24.94
C ILE A 8 3.96 -22.88 24.27
N LYS A 9 4.54 -24.08 24.14
CA LYS A 9 5.86 -24.26 23.51
C LYS A 9 5.85 -23.84 22.03
N ASP A 10 4.81 -24.20 21.29
CA ASP A 10 4.69 -23.82 19.88
C ASP A 10 4.49 -22.31 19.71
N GLN A 11 3.72 -21.71 20.62
CA GLN A 11 3.51 -20.27 20.64
C GLN A 11 4.80 -19.50 20.93
N ASP A 12 5.59 -19.96 21.90
CA ASP A 12 6.87 -19.35 22.25
C ASP A 12 7.89 -19.49 21.11
N PHE A 13 7.97 -20.68 20.50
CA PHE A 13 8.83 -20.91 19.34
C PHE A 13 8.44 -20.02 18.15
N TYR A 14 7.14 -19.88 17.89
CA TYR A 14 6.63 -18.97 16.87
C TYR A 14 7.03 -17.52 17.15
N LEU A 15 6.80 -17.01 18.37
CA LEU A 15 7.14 -15.63 18.73
C LEU A 15 8.64 -15.37 18.63
N TYR A 16 9.46 -16.30 19.13
CA TYR A 16 10.91 -16.20 19.04
C TYR A 16 11.37 -16.09 17.59
N THR A 17 10.85 -16.94 16.71
CA THR A 17 11.19 -16.97 15.28
C THR A 17 10.69 -15.72 14.55
N ALA A 18 9.43 -15.34 14.76
CA ALA A 18 8.82 -14.18 14.12
C ALA A 18 9.53 -12.87 14.49
N ARG A 19 9.96 -12.73 15.76
CA ARG A 19 10.67 -11.54 16.24
C ARG A 19 12.05 -11.34 15.58
N GLN A 20 12.66 -12.38 15.02
CA GLN A 20 13.94 -12.24 14.30
C GLN A 20 13.84 -11.34 13.07
N ALA A 21 12.64 -11.23 12.45
CA ALA A 21 12.43 -10.40 11.26
C ALA A 21 12.15 -8.92 11.59
N ILE A 22 11.89 -8.58 12.85
CA ILE A 22 11.47 -7.22 13.24
C ILE A 22 12.48 -6.13 12.85
N PRO A 23 13.81 -6.29 13.04
CA PRO A 23 14.77 -5.27 12.63
C PRO A 23 14.67 -4.91 11.14
N ASP A 24 14.50 -5.91 10.28
CA ASP A 24 14.40 -5.72 8.84
C ASP A 24 13.09 -5.03 8.47
N ILE A 25 11.98 -5.44 9.10
CA ILE A 25 10.67 -4.82 8.89
C ILE A 25 10.68 -3.36 9.36
N ILE A 26 11.25 -3.06 10.52
CA ILE A 26 11.41 -1.67 11.01
C ILE A 26 12.19 -0.85 9.98
N ASN A 27 13.28 -1.39 9.45
CA ASN A 27 14.08 -0.69 8.45
C ASN A 27 13.31 -0.49 7.13
N GLU A 28 12.53 -1.47 6.69
CA GLU A 28 11.65 -1.36 5.52
C GLU A 28 10.63 -0.25 5.70
N ILE A 29 9.93 -0.19 6.84
CA ILE A 29 8.96 0.86 7.17
C ILE A 29 9.67 2.22 7.22
N PHE A 30 10.81 2.30 7.91
CA PHE A 30 11.55 3.55 8.10
C PHE A 30 12.05 4.13 6.77
N THR A 31 12.52 3.29 5.87
CA THR A 31 13.08 3.72 4.57
C THR A 31 12.07 3.73 3.43
N PHE A 32 10.81 3.38 3.72
CA PHE A 32 9.76 3.24 2.73
C PHE A 32 9.63 4.46 1.82
N LYS A 33 9.55 4.17 0.52
CA LYS A 33 9.20 5.08 -0.56
C LYS A 33 8.40 4.32 -1.59
N VAL A 34 7.35 4.94 -2.13
CA VAL A 34 6.53 4.31 -3.17
C VAL A 34 7.40 4.03 -4.39
N ASN A 35 7.37 2.78 -4.85
CA ASN A 35 8.10 2.34 -6.03
C ASN A 35 7.16 2.26 -7.24
N TYR A 36 7.41 3.12 -8.24
CA TYR A 36 6.67 3.17 -9.50
C TYR A 36 7.42 2.52 -10.67
N ARG A 37 8.54 1.82 -10.44
CA ARG A 37 9.42 1.31 -11.52
C ARG A 37 8.69 0.33 -12.46
N ASN A 38 7.65 -0.34 -11.96
CA ASN A 38 6.84 -1.28 -12.76
C ASN A 38 5.71 -0.60 -13.57
N LEU A 39 5.57 0.73 -13.54
CA LEU A 39 4.55 1.44 -14.33
C LEU A 39 4.98 1.74 -15.78
N SER A 40 6.27 1.61 -16.13
CA SER A 40 6.82 2.12 -17.38
C SER A 40 6.56 1.28 -18.64
N CYS A 41 5.49 0.49 -18.69
CA CYS A 41 5.26 -0.43 -19.82
C CYS A 41 3.79 -0.67 -20.18
N VAL A 42 2.95 0.38 -20.14
CA VAL A 42 1.66 0.38 -20.84
C VAL A 42 1.65 1.51 -21.89
N GLY A 43 2.65 1.47 -22.79
CA GLY A 43 2.53 2.07 -24.11
C GLY A 43 2.22 0.94 -25.09
N ASN A 44 0.99 0.90 -25.60
CA ASN A 44 0.54 -0.10 -26.58
C ASN A 44 1.44 -0.08 -27.83
N GLY A 45 1.90 -1.26 -28.25
CA GLY A 45 2.51 -1.47 -29.56
C GLY A 45 3.24 -2.81 -29.62
N ALA A 46 2.52 -3.86 -30.03
CA ALA A 46 3.09 -5.17 -30.31
C ALA A 46 4.32 -5.06 -31.24
N SER A 47 5.44 -5.67 -30.85
CA SER A 47 6.49 -6.05 -31.79
C SER A 47 7.15 -7.34 -31.32
N LEU A 48 6.85 -8.42 -32.05
CA LEU A 48 7.59 -9.67 -32.01
C LEU A 48 8.95 -9.42 -32.68
N ASN A 49 10.02 -9.37 -31.89
CA ASN A 49 11.32 -10.03 -32.12
C ASN A 49 12.51 -9.27 -31.48
N GLY A 50 13.26 -10.00 -30.66
CA GLY A 50 14.71 -10.12 -30.77
C GLY A 50 15.60 -8.91 -30.47
N THR A 51 16.20 -8.96 -29.27
CA THR A 51 17.59 -8.52 -28.94
C THR A 51 18.00 -7.04 -29.02
N SER A 52 18.52 -6.61 -27.87
CA SER A 52 19.60 -5.63 -27.64
C SER A 52 19.25 -4.15 -27.49
N ALA A 53 19.68 -3.65 -26.33
CA ALA A 53 19.83 -2.28 -25.88
C ALA A 53 19.79 -1.17 -26.96
N ARG A 54 18.94 -0.15 -26.77
CA ARG A 54 19.25 1.26 -27.07
C ARG A 54 18.19 2.25 -26.58
N GLN A 55 18.67 3.11 -25.69
CA GLN A 55 18.36 4.53 -25.49
C GLN A 55 17.24 5.14 -26.36
N CYS A 56 16.15 5.58 -25.71
CA CYS A 56 15.05 6.27 -26.37
C CYS A 56 15.44 7.73 -26.70
N LYS A 57 15.67 8.04 -27.98
CA LYS A 57 15.60 9.40 -28.49
C LYS A 57 14.14 9.79 -28.70
N ALA A 58 13.78 10.98 -28.21
CA ALA A 58 12.50 11.62 -28.46
C ALA A 58 12.35 11.95 -29.95
N ALA A 59 11.24 11.52 -30.54
CA ALA A 59 10.75 11.99 -31.83
C ALA A 59 9.37 12.62 -31.62
N HIS A 60 9.26 13.89 -32.01
CA HIS A 60 8.03 14.68 -31.99
C HIS A 60 6.97 14.14 -32.94
N GLY A 61 5.69 14.27 -32.54
CA GLY A 61 4.58 14.46 -33.46
C GLY A 61 3.38 13.55 -33.23
N ALA A 62 2.44 13.99 -32.38
CA ALA A 62 0.97 13.90 -32.55
C ALA A 62 0.28 14.07 -31.18
N ASN A 63 -0.65 15.01 -31.10
CA ASN A 63 -1.41 15.38 -29.91
C ASN A 63 -2.32 14.25 -29.40
N VAL A 64 -1.77 13.35 -28.57
CA VAL A 64 -2.52 12.42 -27.69
C VAL A 64 -2.13 12.70 -26.23
N MET A 65 -2.11 13.98 -25.84
CA MET A 65 -1.48 14.42 -24.58
C MET A 65 -2.42 14.38 -23.35
N GLY A 66 -3.74 14.19 -23.53
CA GLY A 66 -4.72 14.34 -22.43
C GLY A 66 -5.07 13.06 -21.66
N TYR A 67 -5.25 11.93 -22.37
CA TYR A 67 -5.77 10.70 -21.77
C TYR A 67 -4.71 9.87 -21.02
N SER A 68 -3.44 9.99 -21.47
CA SER A 68 -2.33 9.22 -20.89
C SER A 68 -1.93 9.71 -19.49
N SER A 69 -2.01 11.01 -19.21
CA SER A 69 -1.61 11.57 -17.91
C SER A 69 -2.60 11.16 -16.80
N TYR A 70 -3.91 11.22 -17.06
CA TYR A 70 -4.93 10.90 -16.06
C TYR A 70 -4.89 9.43 -15.61
N HIS A 71 -4.96 8.49 -16.54
CA HIS A 71 -4.88 7.06 -16.22
C HIS A 71 -3.59 6.73 -15.47
N GLU A 72 -2.48 7.34 -15.87
CA GLU A 72 -1.19 7.18 -15.19
C GLU A 72 -1.24 7.67 -13.73
N HIS A 73 -1.84 8.84 -13.46
CA HIS A 73 -1.98 9.35 -12.09
C HIS A 73 -2.84 8.42 -11.21
N LEU A 74 -3.94 7.87 -11.75
CA LEU A 74 -4.77 6.91 -11.04
C LEU A 74 -4.04 5.60 -10.74
N HIS A 75 -3.30 5.09 -11.73
CA HIS A 75 -2.47 3.90 -11.53
C HIS A 75 -1.38 4.15 -10.48
N ARG A 76 -0.72 5.32 -10.49
CA ARG A 76 0.22 5.72 -9.43
C ARG A 76 -0.45 5.78 -8.07
N GLN A 77 -1.65 6.35 -7.98
CA GLN A 77 -2.38 6.42 -6.72
C GLN A 77 -2.77 5.03 -6.20
N ARG A 78 -3.20 4.12 -7.10
CA ARG A 78 -3.50 2.71 -6.76
C ARG A 78 -2.28 1.99 -6.21
N VAL A 79 -1.15 2.11 -6.91
CA VAL A 79 0.10 1.47 -6.50
C VAL A 79 0.59 2.04 -5.18
N SER A 80 0.49 3.35 -4.97
CA SER A 80 0.80 3.98 -3.68
C SER A 80 -0.08 3.43 -2.56
N PHE A 81 -1.38 3.31 -2.82
CA PHE A 81 -2.34 2.83 -1.84
C PHE A 81 -2.03 1.41 -1.39
N GLU A 82 -1.84 0.48 -2.33
CA GLU A 82 -1.50 -0.91 -2.01
C GLU A 82 -0.16 -1.03 -1.28
N GLN A 83 0.84 -0.25 -1.68
CA GLN A 83 2.14 -0.28 -1.02
C GLN A 83 2.08 0.28 0.41
N VAL A 84 1.40 1.41 0.63
CA VAL A 84 1.23 1.97 1.99
C VAL A 84 0.39 1.04 2.85
N LYS A 85 -0.65 0.41 2.29
CA LYS A 85 -1.46 -0.59 2.99
C LYS A 85 -0.60 -1.77 3.44
N ARG A 86 0.25 -2.34 2.58
CA ARG A 86 1.21 -3.39 2.94
C ARG A 86 2.14 -2.96 4.08
N ILE A 87 2.63 -1.72 4.04
CA ILE A 87 3.48 -1.17 5.12
C ILE A 87 2.74 -1.10 6.45
N MET A 88 1.47 -0.68 6.44
CA MET A 88 0.63 -0.67 7.63
C MET A 88 0.35 -2.09 8.15
N GLU A 89 0.14 -3.07 7.27
CA GLU A 89 -0.04 -4.49 7.64
C GLU A 89 1.23 -5.09 8.26
N LEU A 90 2.41 -4.71 7.77
CA LEU A 90 3.69 -5.11 8.38
C LEU A 90 3.87 -4.52 9.78
N LEU A 91 3.49 -3.25 9.96
CA LEU A 91 3.53 -2.60 11.27
C LEU A 91 2.60 -3.30 12.27
N GLU A 92 1.35 -3.57 11.87
CA GLU A 92 0.37 -4.30 12.67
C GLU A 92 0.87 -5.72 13.02
N TYR A 93 1.49 -6.41 12.05
CA TYR A 93 2.11 -7.71 12.28
C TYR A 93 3.17 -7.65 13.39
N VAL A 94 4.08 -6.68 13.34
CA VAL A 94 5.13 -6.50 14.35
C VAL A 94 4.53 -6.19 15.73
N GLU A 95 3.56 -5.28 15.80
CA GLU A 95 2.89 -4.92 17.05
C GLU A 95 2.15 -6.11 17.69
N ALA A 96 1.53 -6.97 16.86
CA ALA A 96 0.83 -8.16 17.32
C ALA A 96 1.74 -9.25 17.93
N LEU A 97 3.06 -9.18 17.70
CA LEU A 97 4.04 -10.08 18.32
C LEU A 97 4.35 -9.73 19.78
N TYR A 98 3.87 -8.58 20.26
CA TYR A 98 4.09 -8.11 21.61
C TYR A 98 2.77 -7.96 22.39
N PRO A 99 2.79 -8.15 23.71
CA PRO A 99 1.59 -7.93 24.54
C PRO A 99 1.24 -6.44 24.66
N SER A 100 2.19 -5.54 24.39
CA SER A 100 1.97 -4.10 24.37
C SER A 100 3.03 -3.39 23.53
N LEU A 101 2.70 -2.19 23.05
CA LEU A 101 3.62 -1.34 22.32
C LEU A 101 4.85 -0.96 23.14
N LYS A 102 4.69 -0.77 24.45
CA LYS A 102 5.78 -0.44 25.38
C LYS A 102 6.84 -1.55 25.43
N ALA A 103 6.42 -2.81 25.34
CA ALA A 103 7.34 -3.94 25.32
C ALA A 103 8.13 -3.98 24.00
N LEU A 104 7.47 -3.74 22.86
CA LEU A 104 8.16 -3.62 21.56
C LEU A 104 9.17 -2.47 21.56
N GLN A 105 8.77 -1.30 22.05
CA GLN A 105 9.62 -0.11 22.14
C GLN A 105 10.84 -0.32 23.05
N SER A 106 10.72 -1.15 24.08
CA SER A 106 11.84 -1.51 24.96
C SER A 106 12.88 -2.38 24.25
N ASP A 107 12.43 -3.29 23.39
CA ASP A 107 13.33 -4.22 22.69
C ASP A 107 13.94 -3.60 21.43
N TYR A 108 13.25 -2.62 20.82
CA TYR A 108 13.68 -1.99 19.56
C TYR A 108 13.63 -0.47 19.66
N GLU A 109 14.75 0.14 20.06
CA GLU A 109 14.89 1.61 20.20
C GLU A 109 14.55 2.37 18.92
N LYS A 110 14.90 1.84 17.74
CA LYS A 110 14.53 2.44 16.44
C LYS A 110 13.03 2.56 16.23
N TYR A 111 12.24 1.66 16.79
CA TYR A 111 10.78 1.75 16.75
C TYR A 111 10.29 2.89 17.66
N ALA A 112 10.91 3.06 18.83
CA ALA A 112 10.59 4.13 19.77
C ALA A 112 11.06 5.52 19.31
N ALA A 113 11.97 5.58 18.34
CA ALA A 113 12.54 6.82 17.84
C ALA A 113 11.45 7.74 17.24
N ARG A 114 11.58 9.03 17.53
CA ARG A 114 10.58 10.03 17.12
C ARG A 114 10.41 10.11 15.61
N ASP A 115 11.49 10.07 14.86
CA ASP A 115 11.50 10.10 13.41
C ASP A 115 10.81 8.88 12.77
N PHE A 116 10.94 7.70 13.38
CA PHE A 116 10.17 6.52 12.99
C PHE A 116 8.67 6.73 13.24
N GLN A 117 8.31 7.20 14.44
CA GLN A 117 6.91 7.46 14.81
C GLN A 117 6.28 8.53 13.92
N ASP A 118 6.98 9.62 13.62
CA ASP A 118 6.52 10.68 12.73
C ASP A 118 6.24 10.15 11.31
N ARG A 119 7.10 9.25 10.81
CA ARG A 119 6.89 8.57 9.52
C ARG A 119 5.66 7.67 9.53
N VAL A 120 5.49 6.86 10.58
CA VAL A 120 4.31 6.00 10.75
C VAL A 120 3.03 6.84 10.80
N GLN A 121 3.03 7.94 11.57
CA GLN A 121 1.90 8.85 11.64
C GLN A 121 1.57 9.49 10.30
N ALA A 122 2.58 9.91 9.53
CA ALA A 122 2.38 10.45 8.19
C ALA A 122 1.74 9.42 7.24
N LEU A 123 2.17 8.16 7.29
CA LEU A 123 1.59 7.07 6.50
C LEU A 123 0.14 6.76 6.91
N CYS A 124 -0.14 6.69 8.21
CA CYS A 124 -1.50 6.53 8.75
C CYS A 124 -2.42 7.66 8.26
N LEU A 125 -1.97 8.91 8.41
CA LEU A 125 -2.73 10.08 7.99
C LEU A 125 -3.02 10.05 6.50
N TRP A 126 -2.00 9.76 5.68
CA TRP A 126 -2.14 9.65 4.24
C TRP A 126 -3.14 8.56 3.84
N LEU A 127 -3.07 7.38 4.47
CA LEU A 127 -3.97 6.26 4.18
C LEU A 127 -5.41 6.61 4.54
N ASN A 128 -5.62 7.24 5.69
CA ASN A 128 -6.94 7.65 6.16
C ASN A 128 -7.57 8.70 5.27
N ILE A 129 -6.83 9.76 4.90
CA ILE A 129 -7.31 10.79 3.98
C ILE A 129 -7.63 10.17 2.62
N THR A 130 -6.77 9.29 2.11
CA THR A 130 -7.00 8.63 0.82
C THR A 130 -8.26 7.75 0.84
N LYS A 131 -8.49 6.98 1.92
CA LYS A 131 -9.72 6.17 2.08
C LYS A 131 -10.96 7.06 2.18
N ASP A 132 -10.91 8.13 2.97
CA ASP A 132 -12.03 9.06 3.16
C ASP A 132 -12.43 9.74 1.85
N LEU A 133 -11.46 10.31 1.12
CA LEU A 133 -11.70 10.92 -0.18
C LEU A 133 -12.31 9.90 -1.16
N ASN A 134 -11.79 8.68 -1.20
CA ASN A 134 -12.36 7.62 -2.03
C ASN A 134 -13.81 7.29 -1.67
N GLN A 135 -14.14 7.23 -0.39
CA GLN A 135 -15.50 6.96 0.05
C GLN A 135 -16.45 8.11 -0.30
N LYS A 136 -16.04 9.37 -0.12
CA LYS A 136 -16.82 10.55 -0.53
C LYS A 136 -17.10 10.54 -2.03
N LEU A 137 -16.09 10.22 -2.82
CA LEU A 137 -16.20 10.08 -4.27
C LEU A 137 -17.18 8.95 -4.66
N ARG A 138 -17.18 7.80 -3.97
CA ARG A 138 -18.17 6.72 -4.21
C ARG A 138 -19.60 7.18 -3.93
N ILE A 139 -19.83 7.86 -2.81
CA ILE A 139 -21.15 8.37 -2.42
C ILE A 139 -21.67 9.36 -3.47
N MET A 140 -20.80 10.28 -3.93
CA MET A 140 -21.15 11.23 -4.99
C MET A 140 -21.57 10.52 -6.29
N GLY A 141 -20.84 9.48 -6.69
CA GLY A 141 -21.20 8.67 -7.85
C GLY A 141 -22.60 8.05 -7.74
N THR A 142 -22.95 7.53 -6.56
CA THR A 142 -24.30 7.01 -6.29
C THR A 142 -25.37 8.08 -6.38
N VAL A 143 -25.15 9.26 -5.77
CA VAL A 143 -26.11 10.39 -5.79
C VAL A 143 -26.35 10.89 -7.22
N LEU A 144 -25.32 10.90 -8.05
CA LEU A 144 -25.40 11.31 -9.46
C LEU A 144 -25.96 10.22 -10.39
N GLY A 145 -26.28 9.03 -9.89
CA GLY A 145 -26.80 7.92 -10.70
C GLY A 145 -25.76 7.25 -11.61
N ILE A 146 -24.47 7.47 -11.34
CA ILE A 146 -23.37 6.90 -12.12
C ILE A 146 -23.13 5.45 -11.64
N LYS A 147 -23.51 4.48 -12.47
CA LYS A 147 -23.39 3.05 -12.15
C LYS A 147 -21.99 2.48 -12.36
N ASP A 148 -21.23 3.06 -13.28
CA ASP A 148 -19.87 2.62 -13.59
C ASP A 148 -18.87 3.76 -13.36
N LEU A 149 -18.15 3.66 -12.25
CA LEU A 149 -17.11 4.61 -11.87
C LEU A 149 -15.76 4.25 -12.51
N SER A 150 -15.61 3.05 -13.09
CA SER A 150 -14.35 2.59 -13.66
C SER A 150 -13.99 3.34 -14.95
N ASN A 151 -14.98 3.69 -15.78
CA ASN A 151 -14.80 4.40 -17.04
C ASN A 151 -14.56 5.92 -16.89
N ILE A 152 -14.94 6.51 -15.76
CA ILE A 152 -14.70 7.94 -15.49
C ILE A 152 -13.25 8.18 -15.05
N GLY A 153 -12.47 7.10 -14.85
CA GLY A 153 -11.16 7.10 -14.20
C GLY A 153 -11.24 7.59 -12.75
N TRP A 154 -12.36 7.34 -12.12
CA TRP A 154 -12.54 7.64 -10.72
C TRP A 154 -11.52 6.81 -9.89
N PRO A 155 -10.77 7.38 -8.92
CA PRO A 155 -9.74 6.65 -8.17
C PRO A 155 -10.31 5.61 -7.19
N VAL A 156 -11.50 5.08 -7.45
CA VAL A 156 -12.17 4.14 -6.55
C VAL A 156 -11.44 2.80 -6.58
N PHE A 157 -10.69 2.58 -5.50
CA PHE A 157 -10.18 1.27 -5.13
C PHE A 157 -11.35 0.42 -4.61
N GLU A 158 -11.32 -0.89 -4.92
CA GLU A 158 -12.21 -1.83 -4.27
C GLU A 158 -11.83 -1.92 -2.79
N ILE A 159 -12.50 -1.14 -1.95
CA ILE A 159 -12.47 -1.32 -0.50
C ILE A 159 -13.57 -2.34 -0.21
N PRO A 160 -13.23 -3.56 0.25
CA PRO A 160 -14.24 -4.53 0.66
C PRO A 160 -15.18 -3.85 1.64
N SER A 161 -16.48 -3.92 1.37
CA SER A 161 -17.48 -3.43 2.34
C SER A 161 -17.18 -4.10 3.69
N PRO A 162 -17.28 -3.38 4.82
CA PRO A 162 -17.43 -4.05 6.10
C PRO A 162 -18.57 -5.04 5.90
N ARG A 163 -18.30 -6.34 6.08
CA ARG A 163 -19.34 -7.36 5.99
C ARG A 163 -20.45 -6.90 6.93
N SER A 164 -21.69 -6.80 6.45
CA SER A 164 -22.81 -6.60 7.37
C SER A 164 -22.75 -7.75 8.35
N PHE A 165 -22.55 -7.45 9.64
CA PHE A 165 -22.91 -8.39 10.68
C PHE A 165 -24.39 -8.68 10.46
N ARG A 166 -24.71 -9.89 9.99
CA ARG A 166 -26.07 -10.39 10.04
C ARG A 166 -26.27 -10.84 11.48
N ASP A 167 -27.31 -10.29 12.10
CA ASP A 167 -27.87 -10.72 13.39
C ASP A 167 -28.21 -12.21 13.40
#